data_AF-A0A813ZQY8-F1
#
_entry.id   AF-A0A813ZQY8-F1
#
_cell.length_a   1.000
_cell.length_b   1.000
_cell.length_c   1.000
_cell.angle_alpha   90.00
_cell.angle_beta   90.00
_cell.angle_gamma   90.00
#
_symmetry.space_group_name_H-M   'P 1'
#
loop_
_entity.id
_entity.type
_entity.pdbx_description
1 polymer ?
#
loop_
_entity_poly.entity_id
_entity_poly.type
_entity_poly.pdbx_seq_one_letter_code
_entity_poly.pdbx_strand_id
1 'polypeptide(L)'
;VEDFISSTTTVALSSVPVQFFIYVCGNASCMNSPDIIGDPIEGACIGVQVNVTYITTLYAVNSCGSSVTITNIVTQSSVTGLVNRALTHVAINTTLWSQVVTWTPTSPQVGTQIFCVQAINRCC
;
A
#
# COMPACT_ATOMS: atom_id res chain seq x y z
N VAL A 1 9.05 8.04 -13.53
CA VAL A 1 9.39 8.76 -14.78
C VAL A 1 10.78 9.33 -14.58
N GLU A 2 11.67 9.05 -15.52
CA GLU A 2 13.10 9.35 -15.45
C GLU A 2 13.46 10.28 -16.60
N ASP A 3 14.25 11.32 -16.32
CA ASP A 3 14.80 12.21 -17.35
C ASP A 3 16.28 11.92 -17.57
N PHE A 4 16.65 11.75 -18.84
CA PHE A 4 18.01 11.45 -19.28
C PHE A 4 18.53 12.58 -20.17
N ILE A 5 19.83 12.90 -20.08
CA ILE A 5 20.49 13.89 -20.95
C ILE A 5 20.39 13.50 -22.43
N SER A 6 20.40 12.19 -22.70
CA SER A 6 20.20 11.62 -24.02
C SER A 6 19.63 10.20 -23.91
N SER A 7 19.14 9.66 -25.02
CA SER A 7 18.67 8.27 -25.13
C SER A 7 19.76 7.20 -24.92
N THR A 8 21.02 7.62 -24.70
CA THR A 8 22.18 6.73 -24.51
C THR A 8 22.78 6.81 -23.11
N THR A 9 22.36 7.76 -22.28
CA THR A 9 22.82 7.87 -20.89
C THR A 9 21.99 6.98 -19.96
N THR A 10 22.65 6.19 -19.12
CA THR A 10 22.02 5.36 -18.07
C THR A 10 21.89 6.10 -16.73
N VAL A 11 22.44 7.30 -16.62
CA VAL A 11 22.40 8.12 -15.41
C VAL A 11 21.26 9.13 -15.57
N ALA A 12 20.19 8.94 -14.81
CA ALA A 12 19.07 9.89 -14.78
C ALA A 12 19.50 11.20 -14.08
N LEU A 13 19.13 12.34 -14.66
CA LEU A 13 19.40 13.67 -14.09
C LEU A 13 18.42 14.06 -12.97
N SER A 14 17.22 13.49 -13.02
CA SER A 14 16.16 13.67 -12.04
C SER A 14 15.31 12.40 -12.01
N SER A 15 14.81 12.06 -10.83
CA SER A 15 13.90 10.93 -10.67
C SER A 15 12.76 11.30 -9.75
N VAL A 16 11.55 10.99 -10.20
CA VAL A 16 10.36 11.11 -9.36
C VAL A 16 10.31 9.89 -8.42
N PRO A 17 10.19 10.09 -7.09
CA PRO A 17 10.06 8.99 -6.14
C PRO A 17 8.87 8.08 -6.51
N VAL A 18 9.03 6.76 -6.41
CA VAL A 18 7.92 5.84 -6.67
C VAL A 18 7.03 5.83 -5.44
N GLN A 19 5.78 6.25 -5.65
CA GLN A 19 4.74 6.25 -4.61
C GLN A 19 3.81 5.07 -4.82
N PHE A 20 3.56 4.36 -3.73
CA PHE A 20 2.61 3.27 -3.68
C PHE A 20 1.42 3.71 -2.88
N PHE A 21 0.23 3.48 -3.39
CA PHE A 21 -1.00 3.67 -2.64
C PHE A 21 -1.62 2.32 -2.37
N ILE A 22 -1.96 2.09 -1.12
CA ILE A 22 -2.70 0.90 -0.73
C ILE A 22 -4.11 1.31 -0.38
N TYR A 23 -5.08 0.78 -1.13
CA TYR A 23 -6.50 1.03 -0.97
C TYR A 23 -7.19 -0.12 -0.24
N VAL A 24 -8.00 0.22 0.75
CA VAL A 24 -8.82 -0.74 1.48
C VAL A 24 -10.24 -0.70 0.97
N CYS A 25 -10.75 -1.84 0.48
CA CYS A 25 -12.07 -1.97 -0.12
C CYS A 25 -13.13 -2.47 0.88
N GLY A 26 -14.19 -1.70 1.10
CA GLY A 26 -15.36 -2.07 1.90
C GLY A 26 -16.52 -2.64 1.08
N ASN A 27 -17.56 -3.15 1.75
CA ASN A 27 -18.81 -3.57 1.11
C ASN A 27 -19.61 -2.33 0.63
N ALA A 28 -20.24 -2.39 -0.55
CA ALA A 28 -21.11 -1.34 -1.09
C ALA A 28 -22.28 -0.93 -0.17
N SER A 29 -22.71 -1.78 0.76
CA SER A 29 -23.71 -1.43 1.78
C SER A 29 -23.18 -0.52 2.89
N CYS A 30 -21.85 -0.36 2.99
CA CYS A 30 -21.16 0.51 3.92
C CYS A 30 -20.71 1.78 3.18
N MET A 31 -21.31 2.93 3.48
CA MET A 31 -20.89 4.20 2.87
C MET A 31 -19.66 4.82 3.56
N ASN A 32 -19.31 4.37 4.76
CA ASN A 32 -18.12 4.82 5.46
C ASN A 32 -16.88 4.15 4.87
N SER A 33 -15.80 4.93 4.71
CA SER A 33 -14.48 4.33 4.46
C SER A 33 -14.10 3.43 5.64
N PRO A 34 -13.45 2.29 5.39
CA PRO A 34 -12.70 1.63 6.45
C PRO A 34 -11.60 2.56 6.96
N ASP A 35 -11.11 2.30 8.18
CA ASP A 35 -10.02 3.04 8.81
C ASP A 35 -8.77 2.16 8.86
N ILE A 36 -7.60 2.76 8.61
CA ILE A 36 -6.31 2.09 8.80
C ILE A 36 -5.76 2.46 10.15
N ILE A 37 -5.49 1.45 10.97
CA ILE A 37 -5.00 1.62 12.33
C ILE A 37 -3.61 0.99 12.50
N GLY A 38 -2.90 1.37 13.55
CA GLY A 38 -1.57 0.85 13.84
C GLY A 38 -0.48 1.59 13.06
N ASP A 39 0.58 0.88 12.68
CA ASP A 39 1.73 1.44 11.96
C ASP A 39 1.95 0.64 10.66
N PRO A 40 1.85 1.26 9.48
CA PRO A 40 1.52 2.68 9.23
C PRO A 40 0.06 3.05 9.49
N ILE A 41 -0.16 4.29 9.98
CA ILE A 41 -1.48 4.93 10.07
C ILE A 41 -1.99 5.37 8.69
N GLU A 42 -3.29 5.64 8.58
CA GLU A 42 -3.87 6.24 7.39
C GLU A 42 -3.17 7.56 6.98
N GLY A 43 -2.85 7.69 5.70
CA GLY A 43 -2.16 8.84 5.12
C GLY A 43 -0.64 8.85 5.36
N ALA A 44 -0.10 7.89 6.09
CA ALA A 44 1.34 7.79 6.29
C ALA A 44 2.05 7.43 4.98
N CYS A 45 3.23 8.03 4.79
CA CYS A 45 4.15 7.77 3.69
C CYS A 45 5.54 7.50 4.28
N ILE A 46 6.08 6.31 4.02
CA ILE A 46 7.33 5.83 4.60
C ILE A 46 8.38 5.70 3.50
N GLY A 47 9.55 6.29 3.72
CA GLY A 47 10.70 6.09 2.85
C GLY A 47 11.29 4.69 3.02
N VAL A 48 11.38 3.93 1.92
CA VAL A 48 11.99 2.60 1.86
C VAL A 48 13.29 2.68 1.07
N GLN A 49 14.33 2.05 1.58
CA GLN A 49 15.63 2.02 0.92
C GLN A 49 15.64 0.98 -0.20
N VAL A 50 16.24 1.35 -1.34
CA VAL A 50 16.46 0.44 -2.47
C VAL A 50 17.28 -0.77 -2.02
N ASN A 51 16.88 -1.95 -2.49
CA ASN A 51 17.45 -3.27 -2.15
C ASN A 51 17.33 -3.67 -0.68
N VAL A 52 16.53 -2.94 0.13
CA VAL A 52 16.21 -3.32 1.51
C VAL A 52 14.78 -3.79 1.57
N THR A 53 14.56 -4.97 2.15
CA THR A 53 13.22 -5.52 2.34
C THR A 53 12.51 -4.80 3.47
N TYR A 54 11.41 -4.13 3.14
CA TYR A 54 10.47 -3.56 4.10
C TYR A 54 9.30 -4.51 4.31
N ILE A 55 8.95 -4.75 5.58
CA ILE A 55 7.83 -5.64 5.95
C ILE A 55 6.96 -4.87 6.93
N THR A 56 5.66 -4.82 6.66
CA THR A 56 4.67 -4.24 7.58
C THR A 56 3.40 -5.08 7.60
N THR A 57 2.64 -4.97 8.69
CA THR A 57 1.30 -5.54 8.80
C THR A 57 0.30 -4.41 8.81
N LEU A 58 -0.53 -4.35 7.79
CA LEU A 58 -1.61 -3.39 7.70
C LEU A 58 -2.81 -3.92 8.49
N TYR A 59 -3.41 -3.05 9.28
CA TYR A 59 -4.63 -3.32 10.01
C TYR A 59 -5.71 -2.37 9.53
N ALA A 60 -6.84 -2.94 9.11
CA ALA A 60 -7.97 -2.18 8.60
C ALA A 60 -9.24 -2.55 9.35
N VAL A 61 -9.97 -1.55 9.82
CA VAL A 61 -11.22 -1.70 10.56
C VAL A 61 -12.37 -1.24 9.66
N ASN A 62 -13.41 -2.04 9.54
CA ASN A 62 -14.64 -1.55 8.91
C ASN A 62 -15.46 -0.73 9.91
N SER A 63 -15.98 0.40 9.47
CA SER A 63 -16.71 1.35 10.30
C SER A 63 -18.24 1.19 10.20
N CYS A 64 -18.70 0.01 9.79
CA CYS A 64 -20.11 -0.32 9.56
C CYS A 64 -20.61 -1.55 10.34
N GLY A 65 -19.75 -2.14 11.18
CA GLY A 65 -20.11 -3.24 12.07
C GLY A 65 -19.79 -4.63 11.52
N SER A 66 -20.17 -5.66 12.27
CA SER A 66 -19.75 -7.05 12.02
C SER A 66 -20.40 -7.72 10.80
N SER A 67 -21.41 -7.09 10.20
CA SER A 67 -22.06 -7.56 8.96
C SER A 67 -21.31 -7.12 7.70
N VAL A 68 -20.27 -6.30 7.84
CA VAL A 68 -19.47 -5.77 6.74
C VAL A 68 -18.07 -6.36 6.78
N THR A 69 -17.59 -6.74 5.60
CA THR A 69 -16.30 -7.38 5.41
C THR A 69 -15.42 -6.53 4.53
N ILE A 70 -14.16 -6.37 4.91
CA ILE A 70 -13.12 -5.85 4.02
C ILE A 70 -12.73 -7.01 3.11
N THR A 71 -12.89 -6.81 1.81
CA THR A 71 -12.66 -7.89 0.82
C THR A 71 -11.28 -7.81 0.19
N ASN A 72 -10.65 -6.63 0.22
CA ASN A 72 -9.34 -6.45 -0.37
C ASN A 72 -8.58 -5.26 0.22
N ILE A 73 -7.26 -5.38 0.18
CA ILE A 73 -6.29 -4.31 0.39
C ILE A 73 -5.42 -4.31 -0.88
N VAL A 74 -5.71 -3.38 -1.79
CA VAL A 74 -5.14 -3.34 -3.14
C VAL A 74 -3.97 -2.37 -3.19
N THR A 75 -2.83 -2.84 -3.67
CA THR A 75 -1.69 -1.98 -3.99
C THR A 75 -1.84 -1.42 -5.40
N GLN A 76 -1.82 -0.10 -5.53
CA GLN A 76 -1.90 0.59 -6.81
C GLN A 76 -0.61 0.34 -7.59
N SER A 77 -0.74 -0.28 -8.76
CA SER A 77 0.35 -0.65 -9.69
C SER A 77 1.05 -1.98 -9.36
N SER A 78 1.32 -2.78 -10.40
CA SER A 78 2.20 -3.95 -10.33
C SER A 78 3.64 -3.50 -10.18
N VAL A 79 4.08 -3.25 -8.95
CA VAL A 79 5.47 -2.87 -8.71
C VAL A 79 6.31 -4.10 -8.36
N THR A 80 7.47 -4.17 -9.01
CA THR A 80 8.45 -5.24 -8.81
C THR A 80 8.86 -5.36 -7.34
N GLY A 81 8.93 -6.61 -6.85
CA GLY A 81 9.38 -6.91 -5.49
C GLY A 81 8.33 -6.71 -4.40
N LEU A 82 7.09 -6.33 -4.76
CA LEU A 82 5.96 -6.25 -3.83
C LEU A 82 5.24 -7.60 -3.74
N VAL A 83 5.03 -8.07 -2.51
CA VAL A 83 4.34 -9.32 -2.19
C VAL A 83 3.33 -9.06 -1.08
N ASN A 84 2.06 -9.30 -1.39
CA ASN A 84 0.96 -9.22 -0.42
C ASN A 84 0.58 -10.62 0.04
N ARG A 85 0.46 -10.83 1.35
CA ARG A 85 -0.14 -12.06 1.89
C ARG A 85 -1.66 -12.04 1.75
N ALA A 86 -2.30 -13.18 1.99
CA ALA A 86 -3.74 -13.27 2.03
C ALA A 86 -4.30 -12.34 3.13
N LEU A 87 -5.38 -11.64 2.79
CA LEU A 87 -6.15 -10.85 3.75
C LEU A 87 -6.72 -11.78 4.81
N THR A 88 -6.48 -11.46 6.08
CA THR A 88 -6.81 -12.33 7.22
C THR A 88 -7.72 -11.61 8.19
N HIS A 89 -8.84 -12.22 8.55
CA HIS A 89 -9.75 -11.73 9.59
C HIS A 89 -9.11 -11.89 10.98
N VAL A 90 -9.17 -10.85 11.81
CA VAL A 90 -8.59 -10.91 13.16
C VAL A 90 -9.65 -11.48 14.11
N ALA A 91 -9.50 -12.73 14.52
CA ALA A 91 -10.52 -13.50 15.24
C ALA A 91 -11.08 -12.83 16.53
N ILE A 92 -10.27 -12.01 17.21
CA ILE A 92 -10.69 -11.31 18.44
C ILE A 92 -11.52 -10.05 18.18
N ASN A 93 -11.57 -9.55 16.94
CA ASN A 93 -12.29 -8.34 16.56
C ASN A 93 -13.00 -8.54 15.21
N THR A 94 -14.33 -8.63 15.27
CA THR A 94 -15.17 -8.95 14.11
C THR A 94 -15.09 -7.94 12.98
N THR A 95 -14.65 -6.70 13.25
CA THR A 95 -14.53 -5.65 12.23
C THR A 95 -13.12 -5.45 11.70
N LEU A 96 -12.12 -6.13 12.29
CA LEU A 96 -10.71 -5.94 12.01
C LEU A 96 -10.15 -6.99 11.05
N TRP A 97 -9.42 -6.50 10.06
CA TRP A 97 -8.74 -7.29 9.05
C TRP A 97 -7.27 -6.91 9.02
N SER A 98 -6.42 -7.86 8.63
CA SER A 98 -4.98 -7.64 8.54
C SER A 98 -4.40 -8.23 7.27
N GLN A 99 -3.37 -7.57 6.74
CA GLN A 99 -2.59 -8.09 5.62
C GLN A 99 -1.12 -7.77 5.83
N VAL A 100 -0.28 -8.78 5.71
CA VAL A 100 1.18 -8.60 5.70
C VAL A 100 1.58 -8.19 4.29
N VAL A 101 2.28 -7.06 4.20
CA VAL A 101 2.84 -6.52 2.96
C VAL A 101 4.35 -6.56 3.07
N THR A 102 5.00 -7.07 2.04
CA THR A 102 6.46 -7.13 1.93
C THR A 102 6.88 -6.49 0.63
N TRP A 103 7.86 -5.60 0.70
CA TRP A 103 8.35 -4.91 -0.47
C TRP A 103 9.86 -4.76 -0.44
N THR A 104 10.51 -5.19 -1.52
CA THR A 104 11.93 -4.95 -1.76
C THR A 104 12.06 -4.12 -3.05
N PRO A 105 12.19 -2.79 -2.97
CA PRO A 105 12.41 -1.97 -4.15
C PRO A 105 13.73 -2.32 -4.82
N THR A 106 13.75 -2.33 -6.15
CA THR A 106 14.97 -2.61 -6.93
C THR A 106 15.50 -1.35 -7.62
N SER A 107 16.77 -1.42 -8.03
CA SER A 107 17.60 -0.30 -8.47
C SER A 107 17.25 0.47 -9.77
N PRO A 108 16.34 0.08 -10.69
CA PRO A 108 16.10 0.97 -11.84
C PRO A 108 15.46 2.30 -11.42
N GLN A 109 14.83 2.37 -10.26
CA GLN A 109 14.17 3.57 -9.76
C GLN A 109 15.20 4.45 -9.02
N VAL A 110 15.82 5.40 -9.73
CA VAL A 110 16.55 6.48 -9.05
C VAL A 110 15.54 7.21 -8.14
N GLY A 111 15.96 7.68 -6.95
CA GLY A 111 15.11 8.45 -6.01
C GLY A 111 14.63 7.69 -4.75
N THR A 112 14.03 8.44 -3.82
CA THR A 112 13.45 7.87 -2.58
C THR A 112 12.23 7.01 -2.91
N GLN A 113 12.19 5.78 -2.44
CA GLN A 113 11.04 4.90 -2.65
C GLN A 113 10.04 5.12 -1.52
N ILE A 114 8.76 5.39 -1.82
CA ILE A 114 7.78 5.82 -0.83
C ILE A 114 6.59 4.86 -0.78
N PHE A 115 6.39 4.26 0.38
CA PHE A 115 5.25 3.41 0.69
C PHE A 115 4.17 4.25 1.38
N CYS A 116 3.03 4.51 0.71
CA CYS A 116 1.91 5.23 1.30
C CYS A 116 0.68 4.35 1.49
N VAL A 117 -0.10 4.64 2.53
CA VAL A 117 -1.28 3.84 2.87
C VAL A 117 -2.50 4.74 3.01
N GLN A 118 -3.61 4.35 2.39
CA GLN A 118 -4.81 5.19 2.36
C GLN A 118 -6.08 4.35 2.24
N ALA A 119 -7.03 4.52 3.16
CA ALA A 119 -8.32 3.88 2.97
C ALA A 119 -9.19 4.68 2.00
N ILE A 120 -9.90 3.98 1.11
CA ILE A 120 -10.92 4.60 0.25
C ILE A 120 -12.13 3.69 0.12
N ASN A 121 -13.32 4.28 0.18
CA ASN A 121 -14.53 3.55 -0.14
C ASN A 121 -14.85 3.66 -1.64
N ARG A 122 -14.15 2.90 -2.49
CA ARG A 122 -14.43 2.85 -3.93
C ARG A 122 -14.26 1.44 -4.50
N CYS A 123 -15.21 0.57 -4.20
CA CYS A 123 -15.46 -0.58 -5.06
C CYS A 123 -16.46 -0.14 -6.14
N CYS A 124 -15.98 0.00 -7.37
CA CYS A 124 -16.82 0.13 -8.56
C CYS A 124 -17.13 -1.27 -9.12
#